data_AF-A0A6N6RU30-F1
#
_entry.id   AF-A0A6N6RU30-F1
#
_cell.length_a   1.000
_cell.length_b   1.000
_cell.length_c   1.000
_cell.angle_alpha   90.00
_cell.angle_beta   90.00
_cell.angle_gamma   90.00
#
_symmetry.space_group_name_H-M   'P 1'
#
loop_
_entity.id
_entity.type
_entity.pdbx_description
1 polymer ?
#
loop_
_entity_poly.entity_id
_entity_poly.type
_entity_poly.pdbx_seq_one_letter_code
_entity_poly.pdbx_strand_id
1 'polypeptide(L)'
;MVLRKGRLQPGRMFLIDTVEGRIVGDEEIKNRLAGEKPYREWLNENLVNLSDIPLSESVEDSEVYDHEAMIVRQRVFGYTFEDLRIIMGPMAENGVEPVGSMGKDTPVAVLSNKPRLLFEYFKQLFAQVTNPPIDAIREELITASGVTIGPEKNILDPRPENCRLIKLDSPILTNEQLERIRGLDDGTFKSVTLPILFEVSGGSDGLEDALKDLFTQADKAIEEGANLIILSDRGFDREHAPIPSLLASSGLHHHLIRNGKRLKVALILESGEPREVHHFALLIGYGVSAVNPYLAYESIEDMIEEGLLKNIDKKTAIKNYIKSLVKGVVKTMSKIGISAVQSYHGAQIFEAIGLNHEFVDKYFTWTPTR
;
A
#
# COMPACT_ATOMS: atom_id res chain seq x y z
N MET A 1 3.34 3.91 -55.57
CA MET A 1 2.15 4.58 -54.99
C MET A 1 2.04 4.15 -53.53
N VAL A 2 1.78 5.05 -52.58
CA VAL A 2 1.64 4.71 -51.15
C VAL A 2 0.16 4.42 -50.86
N LEU A 3 -0.17 3.19 -50.41
CA LEU A 3 -1.55 2.76 -50.12
C LEU A 3 -2.09 3.30 -48.79
N ARG A 4 -1.25 3.36 -47.75
CA ARG A 4 -1.63 3.88 -46.43
C ARG A 4 -0.42 4.46 -45.71
N LYS A 5 -0.62 5.56 -44.99
CA LYS A 5 0.38 6.18 -44.10
C LYS A 5 -0.26 6.36 -42.72
N GLY A 6 0.46 6.00 -41.67
CA GLY A 6 -0.03 6.08 -40.29
C GLY A 6 1.11 6.02 -39.29
N ARG A 7 0.76 6.03 -38.00
CA ARG A 7 1.69 5.83 -36.88
C ARG A 7 1.03 4.94 -35.82
N LEU A 8 1.83 4.28 -35.00
CA LEU A 8 1.32 3.57 -33.83
C LEU A 8 0.83 4.59 -32.79
N GLN A 9 -0.35 4.35 -32.22
CA GLN A 9 -0.92 5.15 -31.14
C GLN A 9 -0.79 4.36 -29.82
N PRO A 10 -0.88 5.01 -28.64
CA PRO A 10 -0.80 4.33 -27.35
C PRO A 10 -1.73 3.10 -27.28
N GLY A 11 -1.17 1.95 -26.90
CA GLY A 11 -1.91 0.70 -26.74
C GLY A 11 -2.39 0.02 -28.03
N ARG A 12 -2.07 0.54 -29.21
CA ARG A 12 -2.43 -0.08 -30.49
C ARG A 12 -1.33 -0.98 -31.03
N MET A 13 -1.70 -2.04 -31.73
CA MET A 13 -0.78 -2.98 -32.36
C MET A 13 -1.20 -3.35 -33.79
N PHE A 14 -0.27 -3.94 -34.54
CA PHE A 14 -0.56 -4.69 -35.76
C PHE A 14 0.48 -5.80 -35.87
N LEU A 15 0.15 -6.86 -36.59
CA LEU A 15 1.09 -7.95 -36.89
C LEU A 15 1.10 -8.22 -38.39
N ILE A 16 2.24 -8.69 -38.88
CA ILE A 16 2.38 -9.19 -40.25
C ILE A 16 2.31 -10.70 -40.15
N ASP A 17 1.21 -11.29 -40.62
CA ASP A 17 1.06 -12.73 -40.68
C ASP A 17 1.69 -13.22 -41.99
N THR A 18 2.81 -13.94 -41.88
CA THR A 18 3.57 -14.44 -43.04
C THR A 18 2.99 -15.72 -43.63
N VAL A 19 2.14 -16.43 -42.88
CA VAL A 19 1.45 -17.64 -43.35
C VAL A 19 0.19 -17.26 -44.11
N GLU A 20 -0.60 -16.33 -43.56
CA GLU A 20 -1.80 -15.79 -44.23
C GLU A 20 -1.46 -14.71 -45.28
N GLY A 21 -0.22 -14.20 -45.28
CA GLY A 21 0.27 -13.22 -46.25
C GLY A 21 -0.38 -11.84 -46.12
N ARG A 22 -0.82 -11.44 -44.92
CA ARG A 22 -1.57 -10.18 -44.69
C ARG A 22 -1.14 -9.43 -43.43
N ILE A 23 -1.49 -8.15 -43.38
CA ILE A 23 -1.35 -7.31 -42.19
C ILE A 23 -2.64 -7.42 -41.38
N VAL A 24 -2.54 -7.86 -40.12
CA VAL A 24 -3.67 -7.95 -39.18
C VAL A 24 -3.65 -6.73 -38.27
N GLY A 25 -4.79 -6.04 -38.18
CA GLY A 25 -4.93 -4.79 -37.42
C GLY A 25 -5.26 -5.00 -35.94
N ASP A 26 -5.09 -3.93 -35.16
CA ASP A 26 -5.31 -3.87 -33.71
C ASP A 26 -6.62 -4.52 -33.22
N GLU A 27 -7.75 -4.08 -33.79
CA GLU A 27 -9.10 -4.55 -33.40
C GLU A 27 -9.26 -6.05 -33.62
N GLU A 28 -8.78 -6.56 -34.74
CA GLU A 28 -8.90 -7.98 -35.07
C GLU A 28 -8.06 -8.84 -34.10
N ILE A 29 -6.84 -8.40 -33.80
CA ILE A 29 -5.96 -9.07 -32.84
C ILE A 29 -6.63 -9.12 -31.47
N LYS A 30 -7.09 -7.98 -30.97
CA LYS A 30 -7.69 -7.87 -29.63
C LYS A 30 -9.02 -8.61 -29.52
N ASN A 31 -9.88 -8.53 -30.53
CA ASN A 31 -11.15 -9.26 -30.54
C ASN A 31 -10.94 -10.78 -30.59
N ARG A 32 -9.96 -11.26 -31.36
CA ARG A 32 -9.59 -12.67 -31.37
C ARG A 32 -9.15 -13.12 -29.97
N LEU A 33 -8.20 -12.42 -29.36
CA LEU A 33 -7.68 -12.75 -28.03
C LEU A 33 -8.75 -12.67 -26.95
N ALA A 34 -9.58 -11.63 -26.96
CA ALA A 34 -10.68 -11.45 -26.01
C ALA A 34 -11.78 -12.52 -26.15
N GLY A 35 -11.89 -13.15 -27.33
CA GLY A 35 -12.84 -14.22 -27.61
C GLY A 35 -12.32 -15.63 -27.35
N GLU A 36 -11.04 -15.82 -26.96
CA GLU A 36 -10.48 -17.17 -26.75
C GLU A 36 -11.09 -17.91 -25.54
N LYS A 37 -11.54 -17.15 -24.53
CA LYS A 37 -12.12 -17.65 -23.28
C LYS A 37 -13.25 -16.73 -22.81
N PRO A 38 -14.20 -17.20 -22.00
CA PRO A 38 -15.28 -16.38 -21.47
C PRO A 38 -14.82 -15.50 -20.30
N TYR A 39 -13.84 -14.63 -20.53
CA TYR A 39 -13.21 -13.79 -19.50
C TYR A 39 -14.22 -12.95 -18.71
N ARG A 40 -15.29 -12.48 -19.36
CA ARG A 40 -16.34 -11.72 -18.68
C ARG A 40 -17.09 -12.55 -17.64
N GLU A 41 -17.39 -13.80 -17.97
CA GLU A 41 -18.06 -14.74 -17.05
C GLU A 41 -17.14 -15.04 -15.86
N TRP A 42 -15.86 -15.32 -16.13
CA TRP A 42 -14.86 -15.58 -15.08
C TRP A 42 -14.75 -14.41 -14.09
N LEU A 43 -14.69 -13.17 -14.61
CA LEU A 43 -14.63 -11.98 -13.75
C LEU A 43 -15.91 -11.81 -12.93
N ASN A 44 -17.09 -11.98 -13.54
CA ASN A 44 -18.36 -11.80 -12.84
C ASN A 44 -18.55 -12.82 -11.70
N GLU A 45 -18.04 -14.05 -11.87
CA GLU A 45 -18.20 -15.12 -10.88
C GLU A 45 -17.12 -15.09 -9.79
N ASN A 46 -15.91 -14.61 -10.09
CA ASN A 46 -14.75 -14.77 -9.21
C ASN A 46 -14.21 -13.48 -8.61
N LEU A 47 -14.35 -12.33 -9.28
CA LEU A 47 -13.85 -11.06 -8.78
C LEU A 47 -14.83 -10.46 -7.76
N VAL A 48 -14.40 -10.35 -6.51
CA VAL A 48 -15.25 -9.85 -5.42
C VAL A 48 -14.90 -8.38 -5.17
N ASN A 49 -15.86 -7.45 -5.23
CA ASN A 49 -15.60 -6.09 -4.77
C ASN A 49 -15.64 -6.08 -3.24
N LEU A 50 -14.70 -5.37 -2.60
CA LEU A 50 -14.67 -5.27 -1.13
C LEU A 50 -15.98 -4.70 -0.54
N SER A 51 -16.66 -3.81 -1.25
CA SER A 51 -17.96 -3.25 -0.85
C SER A 51 -19.06 -4.29 -0.68
N ASP A 52 -18.94 -5.43 -1.37
CA ASP A 52 -19.96 -6.46 -1.44
C ASP A 52 -19.77 -7.52 -0.34
N ILE A 53 -18.63 -7.50 0.35
CA ILE A 53 -18.31 -8.40 1.46
C ILE A 53 -19.06 -7.92 2.71
N PRO A 54 -19.90 -8.76 3.35
CA PRO A 54 -20.66 -8.34 4.52
C PRO A 54 -19.73 -7.92 5.66
N LEU A 55 -20.16 -6.91 6.43
CA LEU A 55 -19.47 -6.53 7.66
C LEU A 55 -19.76 -7.60 8.73
N SER A 56 -18.71 -8.10 9.39
CA SER A 56 -18.88 -9.01 10.53
C SER A 56 -19.68 -8.32 11.65
N GLU A 57 -20.55 -9.07 12.34
CA GLU A 57 -21.35 -8.57 13.47
C GLU A 57 -20.48 -8.12 14.67
N SER A 58 -19.18 -8.43 14.65
CA SER A 58 -18.21 -8.10 15.70
C SER A 58 -17.68 -6.67 15.69
N VAL A 59 -18.25 -5.76 14.88
CA VAL A 59 -17.88 -4.34 14.93
C VAL A 59 -18.59 -3.71 16.13
N GLU A 60 -17.96 -3.80 17.30
CA GLU A 60 -18.34 -2.96 18.42
C GLU A 60 -18.09 -1.50 18.06
N ASP A 61 -19.17 -0.72 18.04
CA ASP A 61 -19.15 0.72 17.85
C ASP A 61 -18.39 1.39 19.01
N SER A 62 -17.41 2.20 18.64
CA SER A 62 -16.71 3.23 19.44
C SER A 62 -15.96 2.77 20.70
N GLU A 63 -14.63 2.73 20.59
CA GLU A 63 -13.80 3.16 21.73
C GLU A 63 -14.35 4.51 22.21
N VAL A 64 -14.63 4.63 23.51
CA VAL A 64 -15.03 5.90 24.11
C VAL A 64 -13.99 6.94 23.75
N TYR A 65 -14.42 8.06 23.16
CA TYR A 65 -13.53 9.17 22.82
C TYR A 65 -12.76 9.60 24.08
N ASP A 66 -11.44 9.44 24.03
CA ASP A 66 -10.51 9.82 25.09
C ASP A 66 -9.29 10.51 24.47
N HIS A 67 -9.30 11.83 24.54
CA HIS A 67 -8.24 12.70 24.03
C HIS A 67 -6.88 12.38 24.65
N GLU A 68 -6.83 12.14 25.97
CA GLU A 68 -5.57 11.89 26.69
C GLU A 68 -4.98 10.54 26.26
N ALA A 69 -5.81 9.51 26.15
CA ALA A 69 -5.40 8.21 25.63
C ALA A 69 -4.90 8.33 24.17
N MET A 70 -5.58 9.11 23.33
CA MET A 70 -5.15 9.35 21.95
C MET A 70 -3.79 10.06 21.89
N ILE A 71 -3.52 11.05 22.76
CA ILE A 71 -2.22 11.75 22.80
C ILE A 71 -1.10 10.77 23.14
N VAL A 72 -1.34 9.84 24.06
CA VAL A 72 -0.36 8.80 24.39
C VAL A 72 -0.06 7.94 23.17
N ARG A 73 -1.09 7.48 22.45
CA ARG A 73 -0.91 6.70 21.21
C ARG A 73 -0.13 7.48 20.14
N GLN A 74 -0.49 8.75 19.91
CA GLN A 74 0.22 9.65 19.00
C GLN A 74 1.70 9.79 19.35
N ARG A 75 2.04 9.92 20.64
CA ARG A 75 3.43 10.02 21.10
C ARG A 75 4.22 8.74 20.83
N VAL A 76 3.61 7.56 21.01
CA VAL A 76 4.26 6.27 20.72
C VAL A 76 4.68 6.19 19.26
N PHE A 77 3.83 6.63 18.33
CA PHE A 77 4.13 6.65 16.89
C PHE A 77 4.83 7.93 16.40
N GLY A 78 5.25 8.81 17.32
CA GLY A 78 6.02 10.01 17.01
C GLY A 78 5.25 11.09 16.25
N TYR A 79 3.93 11.16 16.39
CA TYR A 79 3.12 12.24 15.81
C TYR A 79 3.53 13.57 16.44
N THR A 80 3.66 14.58 15.58
CA THR A 80 3.89 15.95 16.04
C THR A 80 2.68 16.84 15.78
N PHE A 81 2.59 17.96 16.50
CA PHE A 81 1.57 18.96 16.22
C PHE A 81 1.70 19.55 14.80
N GLU A 82 2.92 19.59 14.25
CA GLU A 82 3.15 20.00 12.86
C GLU A 82 2.57 18.98 11.89
N ASP A 83 2.74 17.67 12.15
CA ASP A 83 2.14 16.60 11.33
C ASP A 83 0.62 16.77 11.29
N LEU A 84 -0.01 17.00 12.45
CA LEU A 84 -1.46 17.17 12.54
C LEU A 84 -1.92 18.44 11.80
N ARG A 85 -1.35 19.59 12.13
CA ARG A 85 -1.85 20.89 11.67
C ARG A 85 -1.43 21.25 10.24
N ILE A 86 -0.20 20.93 9.86
CA ILE A 86 0.38 21.33 8.56
C ILE A 86 0.17 20.24 7.52
N ILE A 87 0.14 18.97 7.94
CA ILE A 87 0.02 17.83 7.01
C ILE A 87 -1.40 17.29 6.98
N MET A 88 -1.86 16.67 8.06
CA MET A 88 -3.11 15.92 8.07
C MET A 88 -4.36 16.81 7.95
N GLY A 89 -4.38 17.95 8.64
CA GLY A 89 -5.49 18.90 8.63
C GLY A 89 -5.85 19.36 7.21
N PRO A 90 -4.90 19.94 6.45
CA PRO A 90 -5.16 20.36 5.07
C PRO A 90 -5.58 19.20 4.15
N MET A 91 -5.07 17.99 4.36
CA MET A 91 -5.49 16.80 3.60
C MET A 91 -6.94 16.42 3.91
N ALA A 92 -7.35 16.49 5.17
CA ALA A 92 -8.71 16.22 5.61
C ALA A 92 -9.70 17.31 5.13
N GLU A 93 -9.30 18.58 5.12
CA GLU A 93 -10.17 19.67 4.65
C GLU A 93 -10.32 19.70 3.12
N ASN A 94 -9.20 19.63 2.39
CA ASN A 94 -9.16 19.95 0.96
C ASN A 94 -9.09 18.71 0.06
N GLY A 95 -8.78 17.54 0.62
CA GLY A 95 -8.60 16.30 -0.14
C GLY A 95 -7.41 16.32 -1.11
N VAL A 96 -6.41 17.14 -0.80
CA VAL A 96 -5.13 17.26 -1.52
C VAL A 96 -3.99 17.46 -0.53
N GLU A 97 -2.80 17.00 -0.91
CA GLU A 97 -1.59 17.17 -0.12
C GLU A 97 -1.26 18.66 0.04
N PRO A 98 -0.83 19.11 1.23
CA PRO A 98 -0.48 20.51 1.46
C PRO A 98 0.70 20.93 0.58
N VAL A 99 0.69 22.21 0.20
CA VAL A 99 1.79 22.82 -0.54
C VAL A 99 2.61 23.67 0.42
N GLY A 100 3.92 23.43 0.44
CA GLY A 100 4.91 24.26 1.13
C GLY A 100 5.85 24.96 0.14
N SER A 101 6.73 25.81 0.66
CA SER A 101 7.78 26.48 -0.10
C SER A 101 9.10 26.43 0.67
N MET A 102 10.19 26.91 0.03
CA MET A 102 11.58 26.81 0.51
C MET A 102 12.15 25.38 0.51
N GLY A 103 13.47 25.26 0.69
CA GLY A 103 14.16 23.97 0.77
C GLY A 103 14.03 23.31 2.13
N LYS A 104 14.25 21.99 2.20
CA LYS A 104 14.34 21.25 3.47
C LYS A 104 15.70 21.56 4.13
N ASP A 105 15.71 22.55 5.04
CA ASP A 105 16.89 22.97 5.82
C ASP A 105 17.03 22.21 7.15
N THR A 106 16.52 20.98 7.20
CA THR A 106 16.68 20.10 8.37
C THR A 106 17.77 19.06 8.08
N PRO A 107 18.53 18.61 9.10
CA PRO A 107 19.52 17.56 8.91
C PRO A 107 18.89 16.31 8.27
N VAL A 108 19.68 15.60 7.45
CA VAL A 108 19.31 14.24 7.03
C VAL A 108 19.07 13.36 8.27
N ALA A 109 18.17 12.38 8.14
CA ALA A 109 17.62 11.66 9.30
C ALA A 109 18.71 11.10 10.24
N VAL A 110 19.75 10.49 9.67
CA VAL A 110 20.88 9.90 10.40
C VAL A 110 21.73 10.93 11.18
N LEU A 111 21.71 12.21 10.79
CA LEU A 111 22.41 13.30 11.48
C LEU A 111 21.49 14.12 12.39
N SER A 112 20.24 13.69 12.57
CA SER A 112 19.27 14.42 13.39
C SER A 112 19.50 14.16 14.88
N ASN A 113 19.47 15.22 15.68
CA ASN A 113 19.47 15.11 17.15
C ASN A 113 18.08 14.76 17.72
N LYS A 114 17.07 14.58 16.87
CA LYS A 114 15.71 14.18 17.24
C LYS A 114 15.42 12.79 16.69
N PRO A 115 14.59 11.97 17.36
CA PRO A 115 14.16 10.70 16.81
C PRO A 115 13.44 10.92 15.48
N ARG A 116 13.77 10.09 14.49
CA ARG A 116 13.21 10.13 13.13
C ARG A 116 12.60 8.78 12.81
N LEU A 117 11.45 8.78 12.15
CA LEU A 117 10.81 7.56 11.68
C LEU A 117 11.67 6.88 10.62
N LEU A 118 11.53 5.56 10.50
CA LEU A 118 12.25 4.78 9.50
C LEU A 118 11.96 5.27 8.07
N PHE A 119 10.74 5.77 7.82
CA PHE A 119 10.36 6.35 6.53
C PHE A 119 11.31 7.48 6.09
N GLU A 120 11.81 8.31 7.01
CA GLU A 120 12.66 9.46 6.66
C GLU A 120 14.04 9.07 6.11
N TYR A 121 14.48 7.83 6.31
CA TYR A 121 15.75 7.31 5.80
C TYR A 121 15.69 6.96 4.31
N PHE A 122 14.48 6.83 3.74
CA PHE A 122 14.31 6.53 2.33
C PHE A 122 14.00 7.80 1.53
N LYS A 123 14.55 7.89 0.31
CA LYS A 123 14.31 8.99 -0.63
C LYS A 123 13.69 8.46 -1.90
N GLN A 124 12.64 9.13 -2.36
CA GLN A 124 11.95 8.79 -3.60
C GLN A 124 12.89 8.98 -4.79
N LEU A 125 13.07 7.94 -5.60
CA LEU A 125 13.73 8.06 -6.89
C LEU A 125 12.77 8.70 -7.89
N PHE A 126 13.34 9.40 -8.88
CA PHE A 126 12.59 10.02 -9.96
C PHE A 126 13.36 9.90 -11.28
N ALA A 127 12.64 9.83 -12.39
CA ALA A 127 13.25 9.78 -13.70
C ALA A 127 13.72 11.17 -14.13
N GLN A 128 14.90 11.23 -14.75
CA GLN A 128 15.49 12.49 -15.24
C GLN A 128 15.61 12.52 -16.77
N VAL A 129 16.22 11.48 -17.35
CA VAL A 129 16.54 11.44 -18.79
C VAL A 129 16.08 10.13 -19.45
N THR A 130 16.19 9.01 -18.74
CA THR A 130 15.98 7.66 -19.29
C THR A 130 14.55 7.39 -19.73
N ASN A 131 13.58 7.93 -19.01
CA ASN A 131 12.17 7.77 -19.25
C ASN A 131 11.44 9.03 -18.75
N PRO A 132 10.41 9.52 -19.46
CA PRO A 132 9.68 10.70 -19.03
C PRO A 132 8.76 10.38 -17.84
N PRO A 133 8.63 11.29 -16.85
CA PRO A 133 7.55 11.21 -15.87
C PRO A 133 6.19 11.44 -16.53
N ILE A 134 5.13 10.97 -15.88
CA ILE A 134 3.73 11.15 -16.32
C ILE A 134 3.10 12.32 -15.54
N ASP A 135 2.26 13.10 -16.22
CA ASP A 135 1.42 14.12 -15.59
C ASP A 135 0.19 13.45 -14.95
N ALA A 136 0.27 13.19 -13.64
CA ALA A 136 -0.78 12.54 -12.86
C ALA A 136 -2.14 13.28 -12.86
N ILE A 137 -2.20 14.53 -13.28
CA ILE A 137 -3.43 15.33 -13.31
C ILE A 137 -4.01 15.37 -14.73
N ARG A 138 -3.18 15.72 -15.73
CA ARG A 138 -3.65 15.85 -17.12
C ARG A 138 -3.82 14.51 -17.82
N GLU A 139 -3.06 13.51 -17.39
CA GLU A 139 -3.07 12.15 -17.95
C GLU A 139 -3.70 11.16 -16.95
N GLU A 140 -4.62 11.63 -16.09
CA GLU A 140 -5.29 10.80 -15.06
C GLU A 140 -5.95 9.54 -15.68
N LEU A 141 -6.49 9.66 -16.90
CA LEU A 141 -7.14 8.56 -17.62
C LEU A 141 -6.25 7.34 -17.89
N ILE A 142 -4.92 7.52 -17.92
CA ILE A 142 -3.98 6.39 -18.09
C ILE A 142 -3.44 5.88 -16.76
N THR A 143 -3.83 6.50 -15.65
CA THR A 143 -3.41 6.09 -14.30
C THR A 143 -4.45 5.21 -13.62
N ALA A 144 -3.99 4.28 -12.77
CA ALA A 144 -4.86 3.37 -12.04
C ALA A 144 -4.47 3.29 -10.55
N SER A 145 -5.42 3.64 -9.67
CA SER A 145 -5.27 3.53 -8.21
C SER A 145 -5.76 2.20 -7.64
N GLY A 146 -6.66 1.53 -8.36
CA GLY A 146 -7.25 0.27 -7.92
C GLY A 146 -6.20 -0.84 -7.87
N VAL A 147 -6.36 -1.71 -6.88
CA VAL A 147 -5.48 -2.87 -6.65
C VAL A 147 -6.34 -4.12 -6.41
N THR A 148 -5.74 -5.28 -6.60
CA THR A 148 -6.39 -6.56 -6.30
C THR A 148 -5.57 -7.32 -5.25
N ILE A 149 -6.26 -7.89 -4.27
CA ILE A 149 -5.64 -8.70 -3.21
C ILE A 149 -6.14 -10.14 -3.26
N GLY A 150 -5.25 -11.10 -3.05
CA GLY A 150 -5.55 -12.51 -3.07
C GLY A 150 -4.37 -13.34 -3.59
N PRO A 151 -4.52 -14.68 -3.59
CA PRO A 151 -3.48 -15.57 -4.08
C PRO A 151 -3.37 -15.49 -5.62
N GLU A 152 -2.18 -15.16 -6.13
CA GLU A 152 -1.88 -15.21 -7.55
C GLU A 152 -1.72 -16.67 -8.00
N LYS A 153 -2.36 -17.01 -9.13
CA LYS A 153 -2.34 -18.35 -9.74
C LYS A 153 -1.41 -18.38 -10.96
N ASN A 154 -1.27 -19.55 -11.56
CA ASN A 154 -0.39 -19.75 -12.71
C ASN A 154 -0.79 -18.84 -13.88
N ILE A 155 0.12 -17.95 -14.29
CA ILE A 155 -0.10 -17.03 -15.41
C ILE A 155 -0.01 -17.71 -16.78
N LEU A 156 0.61 -18.89 -16.86
CA LEU A 156 0.80 -19.64 -18.10
C LEU A 156 -0.43 -20.48 -18.48
N ASP A 157 -1.38 -20.62 -17.55
CA ASP A 157 -2.59 -21.41 -17.73
C ASP A 157 -3.81 -20.60 -17.27
N PRO A 158 -4.46 -19.86 -18.18
CA PRO A 158 -5.60 -19.01 -17.84
C PRO A 158 -6.82 -19.83 -17.43
N ARG A 159 -7.26 -19.69 -16.18
CA ARG A 159 -8.45 -20.34 -15.65
C ARG A 159 -9.33 -19.37 -14.84
N PRO A 160 -10.61 -19.71 -14.57
CA PRO A 160 -11.49 -18.86 -13.77
C PRO A 160 -10.92 -18.53 -12.38
N GLU A 161 -10.17 -19.47 -11.77
CA GLU A 161 -9.60 -19.30 -10.43
C GLU A 161 -8.53 -18.19 -10.39
N ASN A 162 -7.93 -17.81 -11.52
CA ASN A 162 -7.04 -16.65 -11.60
C ASN A 162 -7.77 -15.33 -11.31
N CYS A 163 -9.08 -15.29 -11.53
CA CYS A 163 -9.92 -14.11 -11.28
C CYS A 163 -10.43 -14.06 -9.83
N ARG A 164 -10.14 -15.06 -9.00
CA ARG A 164 -10.61 -15.14 -7.60
C ARG A 164 -9.77 -14.22 -6.70
N LEU A 165 -10.06 -12.93 -6.80
CA LEU A 165 -9.37 -11.84 -6.11
C LEU A 165 -10.40 -10.89 -5.49
N ILE A 166 -9.97 -10.14 -4.48
CA ILE A 166 -10.74 -9.03 -3.91
C ILE A 166 -10.26 -7.75 -4.57
N LYS A 167 -11.18 -7.01 -5.19
CA LYS A 167 -10.90 -5.72 -5.82
C LYS A 167 -11.04 -4.59 -4.80
N LEU A 168 -10.02 -3.75 -4.75
CA LEU A 168 -9.98 -2.50 -3.98
C LEU A 168 -9.91 -1.31 -4.95
N ASP A 169 -10.66 -0.24 -4.67
CA ASP A 169 -10.59 0.99 -5.46
C ASP A 169 -9.31 1.80 -5.18
N SER A 170 -8.71 1.57 -4.01
CA SER A 170 -7.45 2.16 -3.60
C SER A 170 -6.72 1.25 -2.60
N PRO A 171 -5.39 1.39 -2.43
CA PRO A 171 -4.64 0.62 -1.44
C PRO A 171 -4.85 1.11 0.00
N ILE A 172 -5.72 2.10 0.24
CA ILE A 172 -5.97 2.68 1.56
C ILE A 172 -7.35 2.26 2.03
N LEU A 173 -7.40 1.58 3.18
CA LEU A 173 -8.60 0.97 3.74
C LEU A 173 -9.16 1.80 4.88
N THR A 174 -10.47 1.98 4.90
CA THR A 174 -11.19 2.42 6.12
C THR A 174 -11.18 1.31 7.18
N ASN A 175 -11.46 1.66 8.44
CA ASN A 175 -11.56 0.66 9.51
C ASN A 175 -12.64 -0.39 9.19
N GLU A 176 -13.81 0.06 8.70
CA GLU A 176 -14.89 -0.84 8.26
C GLU A 176 -14.44 -1.80 7.15
N GLN A 177 -13.67 -1.30 6.18
CA GLN A 177 -13.11 -2.10 5.10
C GLN A 177 -12.11 -3.15 5.60
N LEU A 178 -11.26 -2.79 6.56
CA LEU A 178 -10.35 -3.74 7.19
C LEU A 178 -11.13 -4.83 7.95
N GLU A 179 -12.17 -4.46 8.70
CA GLU A 179 -12.96 -5.44 9.46
C GLU A 179 -13.74 -6.40 8.56
N ARG A 180 -14.22 -5.93 7.39
CA ARG A 180 -14.75 -6.83 6.35
C ARG A 180 -13.72 -7.88 5.92
N ILE A 181 -12.45 -7.48 5.75
CA ILE A 181 -11.38 -8.40 5.39
C ILE A 181 -11.03 -9.34 6.55
N ARG A 182 -10.98 -8.82 7.78
CA ARG A 182 -10.69 -9.60 8.99
C ARG A 182 -11.73 -10.67 9.26
N GLY A 183 -12.99 -10.41 8.93
CA GLY A 183 -14.09 -11.38 9.04
C GLY A 183 -14.13 -12.47 7.96
N LEU A 184 -13.22 -12.45 6.98
CA LEU A 184 -13.22 -13.44 5.90
C LEU A 184 -12.66 -14.80 6.35
N ASP A 185 -13.55 -15.79 6.35
CA ASP A 185 -13.25 -17.22 6.40
C ASP A 185 -14.29 -18.01 5.59
N ASP A 186 -14.30 -17.78 4.26
CA ASP A 186 -15.29 -18.39 3.34
C ASP A 186 -14.75 -19.68 2.67
N GLY A 187 -13.65 -20.23 3.18
CA GLY A 187 -12.91 -21.35 2.59
C GLY A 187 -12.05 -21.00 1.37
N THR A 188 -12.30 -19.84 0.73
CA THR A 188 -11.48 -19.34 -0.37
C THR A 188 -10.52 -18.26 0.09
N PHE A 189 -11.02 -17.28 0.84
CA PHE A 189 -10.24 -16.26 1.52
C PHE A 189 -10.24 -16.58 3.01
N LYS A 190 -9.03 -16.66 3.56
CA LYS A 190 -8.81 -16.87 4.99
C LYS A 190 -7.85 -15.80 5.46
N SER A 191 -8.36 -14.93 6.33
CA SER A 191 -7.57 -13.87 6.94
C SER A 191 -6.96 -14.30 8.27
N VAL A 192 -5.81 -13.73 8.61
CA VAL A 192 -5.16 -13.90 9.91
C VAL A 192 -4.56 -12.56 10.32
N THR A 193 -4.74 -12.16 11.57
CA THR A 193 -4.06 -10.99 12.14
C THR A 193 -2.83 -11.46 12.92
N LEU A 194 -1.67 -10.92 12.56
CA LEU A 194 -0.41 -11.14 13.25
C LEU A 194 0.02 -9.82 13.93
N PRO A 195 0.23 -9.83 15.26
CA PRO A 195 0.71 -8.65 15.95
C PRO A 195 2.15 -8.33 15.54
N ILE A 196 2.46 -7.05 15.33
CA ILE A 196 3.81 -6.54 15.07
C ILE A 196 4.32 -5.76 16.29
N LEU A 197 4.39 -6.47 17.43
CA LEU A 197 4.84 -5.95 18.72
C LEU A 197 6.11 -6.68 19.17
N PHE A 198 6.94 -6.03 19.98
CA PHE A 198 8.13 -6.64 20.58
C PHE A 198 8.31 -6.20 22.03
N GLU A 199 8.92 -7.06 22.85
CA GLU A 199 9.14 -6.77 24.26
C GLU A 199 10.26 -5.72 24.43
N VAL A 200 9.95 -4.63 25.14
CA VAL A 200 10.86 -3.49 25.34
C VAL A 200 12.10 -3.89 26.15
N SER A 201 11.95 -4.85 27.07
CA SER A 201 13.04 -5.32 27.94
C SER A 201 14.20 -5.95 27.16
N GLY A 202 13.90 -6.53 25.98
CA GLY A 202 14.86 -7.22 25.11
C GLY A 202 15.70 -6.29 24.23
N GLY A 203 15.40 -5.00 24.18
CA GLY A 203 16.17 -4.02 23.39
C GLY A 203 16.26 -4.38 21.90
N SER A 204 17.45 -4.25 21.31
CA SER A 204 17.67 -4.54 19.88
C SER A 204 17.50 -6.02 19.54
N ASP A 205 17.93 -6.91 20.43
CA ASP A 205 17.87 -8.35 20.20
C ASP A 205 16.41 -8.82 20.26
N GLY A 206 15.62 -8.28 21.19
CA GLY A 206 14.19 -8.51 21.28
C GLY A 206 13.42 -8.08 20.02
N LEU A 207 13.82 -6.96 19.39
CA LEU A 207 13.25 -6.55 18.11
C LEU A 207 13.58 -7.54 16.98
N GLU A 208 14.82 -8.01 16.90
CA GLU A 208 15.21 -8.99 15.88
C GLU A 208 14.51 -10.33 16.08
N ASP A 209 14.37 -10.79 17.32
CA ASP A 209 13.69 -12.04 17.62
C ASP A 209 12.18 -11.93 17.35
N ALA A 210 11.54 -10.81 17.67
CA ALA A 210 10.14 -10.56 17.31
C ALA A 210 9.91 -10.59 15.78
N LEU A 211 10.87 -10.11 14.98
CA LEU A 211 10.80 -10.23 13.52
C LEU A 211 10.90 -11.69 13.05
N LYS A 212 11.81 -12.49 13.64
CA LYS A 212 11.91 -13.94 13.32
C LYS A 212 10.64 -14.68 13.70
N ASP A 213 10.06 -14.35 14.84
CA ASP A 213 8.82 -14.93 15.31
C ASP A 213 7.65 -14.55 14.40
N LEU A 214 7.57 -13.29 13.97
CA LEU A 214 6.60 -12.84 12.97
C LEU A 214 6.71 -13.65 11.67
N PHE A 215 7.93 -13.87 11.17
CA PHE A 215 8.16 -14.65 9.95
C PHE A 215 7.71 -16.10 10.12
N THR A 216 8.00 -16.70 11.27
CA THR A 216 7.61 -18.08 11.60
C THR A 216 6.09 -18.21 11.73
N GLN A 217 5.44 -17.25 12.39
CA GLN A 217 3.97 -17.21 12.52
C GLN A 217 3.29 -17.04 11.15
N ALA A 218 3.82 -16.17 10.30
CA ALA A 218 3.33 -15.98 8.95
C ALA A 218 3.46 -17.27 8.11
N ASP A 219 4.62 -17.94 8.18
CA ASP A 219 4.83 -19.21 7.49
C ASP A 219 3.83 -20.28 7.93
N LYS A 220 3.60 -20.40 9.24
CA LYS A 220 2.63 -21.33 9.81
C LYS A 220 1.20 -21.00 9.38
N ALA A 221 0.80 -19.73 9.44
CA ALA A 221 -0.54 -19.33 9.04
C ALA A 221 -0.80 -19.62 7.55
N ILE A 222 0.21 -19.45 6.69
CA ILE A 222 0.15 -19.80 5.26
C ILE A 222 -0.04 -21.31 5.07
N GLU A 223 0.66 -22.13 5.87
CA GLU A 223 0.53 -23.58 5.84
C GLU A 223 -0.85 -24.04 6.33
N GLU A 224 -1.46 -23.30 7.25
CA GLU A 224 -2.85 -23.46 7.69
C GLU A 224 -3.89 -22.86 6.72
N GLY A 225 -3.45 -22.41 5.55
CA GLY A 225 -4.30 -21.95 4.45
C GLY A 225 -4.64 -20.47 4.45
N ALA A 226 -4.06 -19.65 5.33
CA ALA A 226 -4.27 -18.20 5.30
C ALA A 226 -3.67 -17.59 4.04
N ASN A 227 -4.45 -16.72 3.38
CA ASN A 227 -4.04 -16.02 2.17
C ASN A 227 -4.19 -14.49 2.26
N LEU A 228 -4.72 -13.99 3.37
CA LEU A 228 -4.73 -12.56 3.71
C LEU A 228 -4.05 -12.41 5.08
N ILE A 229 -2.84 -11.87 5.11
CA ILE A 229 -2.10 -11.63 6.35
C ILE A 229 -2.24 -10.16 6.71
N ILE A 230 -2.87 -9.88 7.84
CA ILE A 230 -3.01 -8.54 8.42
C ILE A 230 -1.92 -8.39 9.48
N LEU A 231 -0.97 -7.49 9.25
CA LEU A 231 0.00 -7.06 10.25
C LEU A 231 -0.64 -5.95 11.07
N SER A 232 -0.66 -6.06 12.40
CA SER A 232 -1.30 -5.06 13.27
C SER A 232 -0.37 -4.60 14.39
N ASP A 233 -0.17 -3.30 14.52
CA ASP A 233 0.53 -2.69 15.67
C ASP A 233 -0.43 -2.30 16.81
N ARG A 234 -1.71 -2.70 16.75
CA ARG A 234 -2.64 -2.57 17.88
C ARG A 234 -2.21 -3.49 19.04
N GLY A 235 -2.57 -3.08 20.26
CA GLY A 235 -2.30 -3.85 21.48
C GLY A 235 -0.93 -3.60 22.11
N PHE A 236 -0.21 -2.56 21.68
CA PHE A 236 0.99 -2.11 22.38
C PHE A 236 0.64 -1.64 23.80
N ASP A 237 1.58 -1.84 24.72
CA ASP A 237 1.45 -1.45 26.11
C ASP A 237 2.82 -0.99 26.67
N ARG A 238 2.99 -1.03 28.00
CA ARG A 238 4.25 -0.60 28.63
C ARG A 238 5.38 -1.62 28.45
N GLU A 239 5.05 -2.86 28.20
CA GLU A 239 5.97 -3.99 28.06
C GLU A 239 6.22 -4.30 26.58
N HIS A 240 5.25 -4.05 25.71
CA HIS A 240 5.27 -4.34 24.28
C HIS A 240 5.23 -3.05 23.44
N ALA A 241 6.31 -2.75 22.72
CA ALA A 241 6.37 -1.65 21.78
C ALA A 241 6.03 -2.10 20.35
N PRO A 242 5.47 -1.22 19.51
CA PRO A 242 5.23 -1.54 18.11
C PRO A 242 6.54 -1.63 17.33
N ILE A 243 6.67 -2.67 16.50
CA ILE A 243 7.73 -2.78 15.50
C ILE A 243 7.45 -1.72 14.42
N PRO A 244 8.46 -0.96 13.94
CA PRO A 244 8.27 -0.04 12.82
C PRO A 244 7.58 -0.75 11.65
N SER A 245 6.44 -0.21 11.23
CA SER A 245 5.51 -0.85 10.29
C SER A 245 6.18 -1.16 8.95
N LEU A 246 7.05 -0.27 8.47
CA LEU A 246 7.84 -0.46 7.27
C LEU A 246 8.85 -1.61 7.40
N LEU A 247 9.46 -1.78 8.57
CA LEU A 247 10.43 -2.85 8.83
C LEU A 247 9.73 -4.21 8.89
N ALA A 248 8.63 -4.32 9.65
CA ALA A 248 7.87 -5.56 9.76
C ALA A 248 7.33 -6.01 8.40
N SER A 249 6.71 -5.09 7.65
CA SER A 249 6.11 -5.40 6.36
C SER A 249 7.16 -5.75 5.29
N SER A 250 8.24 -4.97 5.17
CA SER A 250 9.28 -5.23 4.18
C SER A 250 10.08 -6.49 4.50
N GLY A 251 10.42 -6.69 5.78
CA GLY A 251 11.09 -7.90 6.25
C GLY A 251 10.30 -9.16 5.90
N LEU A 252 8.99 -9.16 6.20
CA LEU A 252 8.11 -10.29 5.87
C LEU A 252 7.94 -10.44 4.35
N HIS A 253 7.81 -9.33 3.61
CA HIS A 253 7.72 -9.35 2.15
C HIS A 253 8.91 -10.10 1.53
N HIS A 254 10.13 -9.74 1.91
CA HIS A 254 11.35 -10.37 1.40
C HIS A 254 11.54 -11.81 1.90
N HIS A 255 11.16 -12.11 3.15
CA HIS A 255 11.13 -13.48 3.67
C HIS A 255 10.25 -14.39 2.82
N LEU A 256 9.03 -13.95 2.52
CA LEU A 256 8.08 -14.71 1.71
C LEU A 256 8.53 -14.85 0.25
N ILE A 257 9.25 -13.86 -0.30
CA ILE A 257 9.87 -13.98 -1.64
C ILE A 257 10.94 -15.07 -1.63
N ARG A 258 11.87 -15.03 -0.67
CA ARG A 258 12.96 -16.02 -0.54
C ARG A 258 12.42 -17.44 -0.40
N ASN A 259 11.28 -17.61 0.25
CA ASN A 259 10.64 -18.90 0.46
C ASN A 259 9.62 -19.28 -0.64
N GLY A 260 9.46 -18.47 -1.70
CA GLY A 260 8.51 -18.75 -2.78
C GLY A 260 7.03 -18.74 -2.36
N LYS A 261 6.71 -18.09 -1.24
CA LYS A 261 5.36 -18.01 -0.66
C LYS A 261 4.66 -16.67 -0.96
N ARG A 262 5.37 -15.62 -1.42
CA ARG A 262 4.80 -14.26 -1.59
C ARG A 262 3.56 -14.22 -2.50
N LEU A 263 3.51 -15.01 -3.57
CA LEU A 263 2.37 -15.04 -4.50
C LEU A 263 1.11 -15.68 -3.89
N LYS A 264 1.24 -16.43 -2.79
CA LYS A 264 0.13 -17.13 -2.15
C LYS A 264 -0.70 -16.23 -1.22
N VAL A 265 -0.18 -15.05 -0.87
CA VAL A 265 -0.77 -14.19 0.16
C VAL A 265 -0.84 -12.73 -0.25
N ALA A 266 -1.79 -11.99 0.31
CA ALA A 266 -1.72 -10.54 0.37
C ALA A 266 -1.23 -10.09 1.75
N LEU A 267 -0.41 -9.03 1.78
CA LEU A 267 0.03 -8.39 3.02
C LEU A 267 -0.78 -7.12 3.22
N ILE A 268 -1.53 -7.04 4.31
CA ILE A 268 -2.34 -5.89 4.70
C ILE A 268 -1.73 -5.34 5.99
N LEU A 269 -1.66 -4.02 6.12
CA LEU A 269 -1.10 -3.38 7.30
C LEU A 269 -2.18 -2.56 8.01
N GLU A 270 -2.50 -2.92 9.24
CA GLU A 270 -3.18 -2.07 10.21
C GLU A 270 -2.11 -1.39 11.05
N SER A 271 -1.97 -0.06 10.92
CA SER A 271 -0.89 0.63 11.61
C SER A 271 -1.25 2.03 12.08
N GLY A 272 -0.76 2.36 13.28
CA GLY A 272 -0.81 3.70 13.83
C GLY A 272 0.33 4.61 13.33
N GLU A 273 1.34 4.10 12.64
CA GLU A 273 2.51 4.87 12.19
C GLU A 273 2.32 5.71 10.89
N PRO A 274 1.71 5.19 9.80
CA PRO A 274 1.67 5.90 8.52
C PRO A 274 0.64 7.04 8.53
N ARG A 275 1.08 8.23 8.12
CA ARG A 275 0.28 9.48 8.12
C ARG A 275 0.53 10.42 6.95
N GLU A 276 1.70 10.33 6.32
CA GLU A 276 2.07 11.13 5.16
C GLU A 276 2.05 10.31 3.87
N VAL A 277 1.85 10.97 2.72
CA VAL A 277 1.91 10.36 1.38
C VAL A 277 3.16 9.50 1.19
N HIS A 278 4.32 9.96 1.68
CA HIS A 278 5.57 9.24 1.56
C HIS A 278 5.55 7.89 2.28
N HIS A 279 4.89 7.80 3.43
CA HIS A 279 4.80 6.57 4.22
C HIS A 279 4.02 5.51 3.45
N PHE A 280 2.87 5.87 2.88
CA PHE A 280 2.08 4.95 2.05
C PHE A 280 2.81 4.54 0.77
N ALA A 281 3.51 5.47 0.11
CA ALA A 281 4.31 5.13 -1.06
C ALA A 281 5.42 4.12 -0.73
N LEU A 282 6.10 4.27 0.41
CA LEU A 282 7.09 3.30 0.88
C LEU A 282 6.46 1.94 1.19
N LEU A 283 5.40 1.89 1.99
CA LEU A 283 4.72 0.65 2.35
C LEU A 283 4.29 -0.15 1.10
N ILE A 284 3.67 0.53 0.13
CA ILE A 284 3.28 -0.10 -1.15
C ILE A 284 4.51 -0.54 -1.94
N GLY A 285 5.52 0.33 -2.05
CA GLY A 285 6.77 0.05 -2.76
C GLY A 285 7.58 -1.11 -2.18
N TYR A 286 7.38 -1.43 -0.90
CA TYR A 286 7.99 -2.57 -0.19
C TYR A 286 7.03 -3.75 0.03
N GLY A 287 5.91 -3.79 -0.71
CA GLY A 287 5.13 -5.00 -0.88
C GLY A 287 3.87 -5.11 -0.02
N VAL A 288 3.46 -4.06 0.68
CA VAL A 288 2.14 -3.99 1.34
C VAL A 288 1.06 -3.77 0.28
N SER A 289 0.08 -4.66 0.25
CA SER A 289 -1.02 -4.64 -0.71
C SER A 289 -2.10 -3.61 -0.34
N ALA A 290 -2.37 -3.42 0.95
CA ALA A 290 -3.30 -2.41 1.44
C ALA A 290 -2.95 -1.93 2.86
N VAL A 291 -3.26 -0.68 3.19
CA VAL A 291 -2.92 -0.03 4.47
C VAL A 291 -4.16 0.57 5.10
N ASN A 292 -4.42 0.24 6.36
CA ASN A 292 -5.39 0.88 7.23
C ASN A 292 -4.65 1.76 8.27
N PRO A 293 -4.62 3.09 8.10
CA PRO A 293 -3.95 4.00 9.02
C PRO A 293 -4.90 4.41 10.17
N TYR A 294 -5.25 3.47 11.05
CA TYR A 294 -6.31 3.68 12.03
C TYR A 294 -6.08 4.91 12.93
N LEU A 295 -4.84 5.13 13.41
CA LEU A 295 -4.54 6.24 14.31
C LEU A 295 -4.60 7.59 13.57
N ALA A 296 -4.34 7.60 12.26
CA ALA A 296 -4.50 8.80 11.46
C ALA A 296 -5.98 9.21 11.38
N TYR A 297 -6.90 8.23 11.26
CA TYR A 297 -8.34 8.50 11.31
C TYR A 297 -8.78 8.99 12.69
N GLU A 298 -8.37 8.30 13.76
CA GLU A 298 -8.65 8.72 15.15
C GLU A 298 -8.13 10.14 15.42
N SER A 299 -6.94 10.48 14.91
CA SER A 299 -6.37 11.83 15.06
C SER A 299 -7.14 12.90 14.29
N ILE A 300 -7.69 12.58 13.12
CA ILE A 300 -8.54 13.53 12.36
C ILE A 300 -9.85 13.77 13.11
N GLU A 301 -10.42 12.73 13.71
CA GLU A 301 -11.61 12.83 14.53
C GLU A 301 -11.36 13.70 15.78
N ASP A 302 -10.26 13.46 16.48
CA ASP A 302 -9.80 14.28 17.60
C ASP A 302 -9.63 15.77 17.21
N MET A 303 -9.04 16.04 16.04
CA MET A 303 -8.92 17.40 15.53
C MET A 303 -10.28 18.07 15.24
N ILE A 304 -11.33 17.31 14.93
CA ILE A 304 -12.70 17.85 14.75
C ILE A 304 -13.30 18.17 16.11
N GLU A 305 -13.20 17.25 17.08
CA GLU A 305 -13.73 17.41 18.44
C GLU A 305 -13.06 18.59 19.17
N GLU A 306 -11.74 18.76 19.03
CA GLU A 306 -10.99 19.90 19.57
C GLU A 306 -11.21 21.21 18.78
N GLY A 307 -12.01 21.18 17.71
CA GLY A 307 -12.35 22.36 16.91
C GLY A 307 -11.20 22.93 16.08
N LEU A 308 -10.15 22.14 15.82
CA LEU A 308 -9.06 22.48 14.90
C LEU A 308 -9.54 22.41 13.44
N LEU A 309 -10.36 21.42 13.11
CA LEU A 309 -11.03 21.28 11.82
C LEU A 309 -12.49 21.72 11.94
N LYS A 310 -12.85 22.79 11.23
CA LYS A 310 -14.18 23.41 11.35
C LYS A 310 -15.03 23.15 10.11
N ASN A 311 -16.33 22.99 10.31
CA ASN A 311 -17.33 22.86 9.24
C ASN A 311 -17.16 21.63 8.34
N ILE A 312 -16.58 20.55 8.85
CA ILE A 312 -16.44 19.28 8.13
C ILE A 312 -16.86 18.13 9.05
N ASP A 313 -17.67 17.22 8.52
CA ASP A 313 -18.04 16.00 9.25
C ASP A 313 -16.95 14.93 9.14
N LYS A 314 -16.87 14.04 10.14
CA LYS A 314 -15.92 12.92 10.23
C LYS A 314 -15.83 12.12 8.92
N LYS A 315 -16.97 11.78 8.31
CA LYS A 315 -17.01 10.93 7.10
C LYS A 315 -16.40 11.66 5.90
N THR A 316 -16.72 12.94 5.73
CA THR A 316 -16.13 13.78 4.67
C THR A 316 -14.65 14.01 4.89
N ALA A 317 -14.21 14.28 6.13
CA ALA A 317 -12.81 14.47 6.48
C ALA A 317 -11.95 13.23 6.16
N ILE A 318 -12.40 12.04 6.58
CA ILE A 318 -11.71 10.77 6.28
C ILE A 318 -11.67 10.51 4.76
N LYS A 319 -12.79 10.74 4.06
CA LYS A 319 -12.85 10.57 2.60
C LYS A 319 -11.86 11.50 1.87
N ASN A 320 -11.78 12.75 2.30
CA ASN A 320 -10.84 13.72 1.75
C ASN A 320 -9.39 13.32 2.05
N TYR A 321 -9.10 12.91 3.28
CA TYR A 321 -7.79 12.43 3.67
C TYR A 321 -7.33 11.24 2.81
N ILE A 322 -8.19 10.22 2.64
CA ILE A 322 -7.91 9.08 1.74
C ILE A 322 -7.67 9.55 0.31
N LYS A 323 -8.53 10.44 -0.22
CA LYS A 323 -8.38 11.00 -1.56
C LYS A 323 -7.03 11.73 -1.73
N SER A 324 -6.61 12.50 -0.73
CA SER A 324 -5.32 13.19 -0.72
C SER A 324 -4.16 12.20 -0.81
N LEU A 325 -4.18 11.17 0.02
CA LEU A 325 -3.15 10.14 0.05
C LEU A 325 -3.07 9.38 -1.27
N VAL A 326 -4.20 8.95 -1.83
CA VAL A 326 -4.25 8.26 -3.13
C VAL A 326 -3.67 9.14 -4.23
N LYS A 327 -4.07 10.41 -4.30
CA LYS A 327 -3.49 11.37 -5.27
C LYS A 327 -1.99 11.56 -5.06
N GLY A 328 -1.54 11.63 -3.82
CA GLY A 328 -0.13 11.75 -3.49
C GLY A 328 0.71 10.52 -3.90
N VAL A 329 0.17 9.32 -3.72
CA VAL A 329 0.81 8.06 -4.17
C VAL A 329 0.87 8.03 -5.69
N VAL A 330 -0.22 8.37 -6.38
CA VAL A 330 -0.27 8.45 -7.86
C VAL A 330 0.75 9.48 -8.37
N LYS A 331 0.86 10.65 -7.72
CA LYS A 331 1.90 11.65 -7.99
C LYS A 331 3.31 11.09 -7.79
N THR A 332 3.51 10.29 -6.75
CA THR A 332 4.84 9.73 -6.43
C THR A 332 5.29 8.72 -7.47
N MET A 333 4.41 7.80 -7.88
CA MET A 333 4.74 6.82 -8.93
C MET A 333 4.90 7.47 -10.31
N SER A 334 4.17 8.55 -10.60
CA SER A 334 4.27 9.24 -11.89
C SER A 334 5.62 9.93 -12.10
N LYS A 335 6.37 10.24 -11.02
CA LYS A 335 7.74 10.79 -11.10
C LYS A 335 8.73 9.87 -11.81
N ILE A 336 8.46 8.57 -11.85
CA ILE A 336 9.27 7.59 -12.61
C ILE A 336 8.50 7.03 -13.82
N GLY A 337 7.36 7.62 -14.17
CA GLY A 337 6.55 7.20 -15.31
C GLY A 337 5.78 5.90 -15.10
N ILE A 338 5.55 5.48 -13.84
CA ILE A 338 4.65 4.36 -13.54
C ILE A 338 3.21 4.87 -13.53
N SER A 339 2.31 4.15 -14.20
CA SER A 339 0.91 4.54 -14.35
C SER A 339 -0.05 3.78 -13.44
N ALA A 340 0.32 2.61 -12.90
CA ALA A 340 -0.56 1.80 -12.06
C ALA A 340 0.06 1.51 -10.70
N VAL A 341 -0.73 1.63 -9.62
CA VAL A 341 -0.30 1.29 -8.26
C VAL A 341 0.10 -0.19 -8.18
N GLN A 342 -0.59 -1.08 -8.89
CA GLN A 342 -0.24 -2.50 -8.98
C GLN A 342 1.19 -2.71 -9.52
N SER A 343 1.67 -1.88 -10.46
CA SER A 343 3.04 -1.96 -10.98
C SER A 343 4.07 -1.32 -10.04
N TYR A 344 3.62 -0.40 -9.19
CA TYR A 344 4.45 0.25 -8.17
C TYR A 344 4.66 -0.64 -6.94
N HIS A 345 3.72 -1.56 -6.69
CA HIS A 345 3.78 -2.53 -5.60
C HIS A 345 5.05 -3.39 -5.67
N GLY A 346 5.84 -3.38 -4.60
CA GLY A 346 7.10 -4.13 -4.51
C GLY A 346 8.23 -3.62 -5.42
N ALA A 347 8.06 -2.48 -6.11
CA ALA A 347 9.04 -1.98 -7.09
C ALA A 347 10.27 -1.29 -6.46
N GLN A 348 10.23 -0.97 -5.16
CA GLN A 348 11.35 -0.36 -4.41
C GLN A 348 11.97 0.87 -5.09
N ILE A 349 11.14 1.85 -5.48
CA ILE A 349 11.59 3.09 -6.15
C ILE A 349 12.16 4.09 -5.14
N PHE A 350 13.13 3.65 -4.34
CA PHE A 350 13.70 4.39 -3.23
C PHE A 350 15.21 4.16 -3.10
N GLU A 351 15.88 5.12 -2.48
CA GLU A 351 17.27 5.00 -2.02
C GLU A 351 17.31 5.23 -0.52
N ALA A 352 18.01 4.37 0.21
CA ALA A 352 18.20 4.45 1.65
C ALA A 352 19.46 5.25 1.99
N ILE A 353 19.34 6.24 2.86
CA ILE A 353 20.46 7.09 3.30
C ILE A 353 20.63 6.94 4.81
N GLY A 354 21.82 6.50 5.24
CA GLY A 354 22.18 6.38 6.66
C GLY A 354 21.73 5.08 7.33
N LEU A 355 21.39 4.05 6.53
CA LEU A 355 21.13 2.70 7.02
C LEU A 355 22.32 1.79 6.69
N ASN A 356 22.62 0.85 7.58
CA ASN A 356 23.72 -0.11 7.37
C ASN A 356 23.39 -1.08 6.22
N HIS A 357 24.39 -1.43 5.40
CA HIS A 357 24.26 -2.39 4.31
C HIS A 357 23.65 -3.74 4.72
N GLU A 358 24.12 -4.36 5.80
CA GLU A 358 23.63 -5.66 6.28
C GLU A 358 22.14 -5.59 6.67
N PHE A 359 21.71 -4.47 7.24
CA PHE A 359 20.32 -4.22 7.58
C PHE A 359 19.45 -4.09 6.32
N VAL A 360 19.92 -3.33 5.33
CA VAL A 360 19.22 -3.14 4.05
C VAL A 360 19.17 -4.45 3.27
N ASP A 361 20.26 -5.20 3.18
CA ASP A 361 20.31 -6.49 2.48
C ASP A 361 19.34 -7.50 3.08
N LYS A 362 19.17 -7.49 4.42
CA LYS A 362 18.28 -8.41 5.13
C LYS A 362 16.80 -8.05 4.97
N TYR A 363 16.45 -6.78 5.18
CA TYR A 363 15.04 -6.35 5.32
C TYR A 363 14.49 -5.53 4.15
N PHE A 364 15.35 -4.90 3.35
CA PHE A 364 15.00 -4.04 2.21
C PHE A 364 15.82 -4.43 0.98
N THR A 365 15.97 -5.74 0.75
CA THR A 365 16.93 -6.33 -0.20
C THR A 365 16.87 -5.64 -1.56
N TRP A 366 18.05 -5.34 -2.14
CA TRP A 366 18.26 -4.61 -3.40
C TRP A 366 18.01 -3.10 -3.38
N THR A 367 17.63 -2.53 -2.24
CA THR A 367 17.58 -1.07 -2.10
C THR A 367 19.00 -0.52 -2.05
N PRO A 368 19.34 0.47 -2.90
CA PRO A 368 20.63 1.15 -2.81
C PRO A 368 20.74 1.85 -1.44
N THR A 369 21.86 1.61 -0.76
CA THR A 369 22.27 2.40 0.40
C THR A 369 23.74 2.75 0.25
N ARG A 370 24.09 4.04 0.38
CA ARG A 370 25.40 4.58 0.01
C ARG A 370 25.93 5.53 1.07
#